data_AF-A0A834B0J9-F1
#
_entry.id   AF-A0A834B0J9-F1
#
_cell.length_a   1.000
_cell.length_b   1.000
_cell.length_c   1.000
_cell.angle_alpha   90.00
_cell.angle_beta   90.00
_cell.angle_gamma   90.00
#
_symmetry.space_group_name_H-M   'P 1'
#
loop_
_entity.id
_entity.type
_entity.pdbx_description
1 polymer ?
#
loop_
_entity_poly.entity_id
_entity_poly.type
_entity_poly.pdbx_seq_one_letter_code
_entity_poly.pdbx_strand_id
1 'polypeptide(L)'
;MVDSLVEQEIRTSVITLDETEELPREYLEANWTLEKVFEELQATDKKRVLEENQEHYHIVQKFLILGDIDGLMDEFSKWLSKSRNNLPGHLLRFMTHLILFFRTLGLQTKEEVSIEVLKTYIQLLINEKHTNLVAFYTCHLPQDLAVAQYALFLEGVTEFEQRHHCLELAKEADLDIATITKTVVENIRKRDNGEFSHHDLAPALDTGTTEEDRLKIDVIDWLVFDPAQRAEALKQGNAIMRKFLASKKHEAAKEVFVKIPQDSIAEIYNQWEEQGMESPLPPEDDNAIREHLCIRAYLEAHETFNEWFKHMNSAPQKPSLIPQPTFTEKVAHEHKEKKYEMDYSIWKGHLDALTADVKEKMYNVLLFVDGGWMVDVREDAEEDPERTHQMVLLRKLCLPMLCFLLHTILHSTGQYQECLQLADMVSSERHKLYLVFSKEELRKLLQKLRESSLMLLDQGLDPLGYEIQS
;
A
#
# COMPACT_ATOMS: atom_id res chain seq x y z
N MET A 1 9.67 -19.68 -61.75
CA MET A 1 9.50 -18.23 -61.53
C MET A 1 10.74 -17.46 -61.95
N VAL A 2 11.87 -17.61 -61.24
CA VAL A 2 13.13 -16.86 -61.56
C VAL A 2 13.57 -17.11 -63.00
N ASP A 3 13.64 -18.37 -63.42
CA ASP A 3 14.06 -18.72 -64.78
C ASP A 3 13.14 -18.10 -65.85
N SER A 4 11.82 -18.02 -65.58
CA SER A 4 10.83 -17.40 -66.48
C SER A 4 11.01 -15.88 -66.55
N LEU A 5 11.27 -15.21 -65.42
CA LEU A 5 11.50 -13.76 -65.36
C LEU A 5 12.81 -13.36 -66.04
N VAL A 6 13.88 -14.14 -65.83
CA VAL A 6 15.19 -13.92 -66.47
C VAL A 6 15.07 -14.09 -67.98
N GLU A 7 14.39 -15.13 -68.45
CA GLU A 7 14.16 -15.33 -69.88
C GLU A 7 13.33 -14.20 -70.50
N GLN A 8 12.30 -13.72 -69.80
CA GLN A 8 11.48 -12.60 -70.25
C GLN A 8 12.30 -11.30 -70.34
N GLU A 9 13.15 -11.02 -69.36
CA GLU A 9 14.03 -9.84 -69.35
C GLU A 9 15.10 -9.92 -70.45
N ILE A 10 15.71 -11.09 -70.66
CA ILE A 10 16.69 -11.33 -71.73
C ILE A 10 16.05 -11.11 -73.11
N ARG A 11 14.85 -11.66 -73.36
CA ARG A 11 14.13 -11.46 -74.63
C ARG A 11 13.72 -10.01 -74.86
N THR A 12 13.44 -9.27 -73.78
CA THR A 12 13.06 -7.84 -73.87
C THR A 12 14.29 -6.94 -74.08
N SER A 13 15.44 -7.31 -73.53
CA SER A 13 16.68 -6.52 -73.55
C SER A 13 17.62 -6.84 -74.71
N VAL A 14 17.58 -8.05 -75.29
CA VAL A 14 18.49 -8.48 -76.36
C VAL A 14 17.78 -8.44 -77.72
N ILE A 15 18.23 -7.54 -78.60
CA ILE A 15 17.60 -7.26 -79.92
C ILE A 15 17.91 -8.33 -80.99
N THR A 16 18.92 -9.17 -80.77
CA THR A 16 19.31 -10.23 -81.71
C THR A 16 19.38 -11.58 -81.02
N LEU A 17 18.32 -12.37 -81.13
CA LEU A 17 18.31 -13.79 -80.77
C LEU A 17 18.77 -14.59 -81.99
N ASP A 18 20.02 -15.07 -81.98
CA ASP A 18 20.41 -16.20 -82.82
C ASP A 18 19.62 -17.44 -82.37
N GLU A 19 19.40 -18.38 -83.30
CA GLU A 19 18.55 -19.57 -83.18
C GLU A 19 18.57 -20.22 -81.78
N THR A 20 17.54 -19.94 -80.98
CA THR A 20 17.33 -20.51 -79.64
C THR A 20 16.11 -21.42 -79.66
N GLU A 21 16.15 -22.54 -78.92
CA GLU A 21 15.06 -23.52 -78.86
C GLU A 21 13.76 -22.91 -78.31
N GLU A 22 12.61 -23.30 -78.88
CA GLU A 22 11.31 -22.86 -78.39
C GLU A 22 10.98 -23.51 -77.04
N LEU A 23 10.84 -22.68 -76.00
CA LEU A 23 10.41 -23.13 -74.67
C LEU A 23 8.94 -23.56 -74.65
N PRO A 24 8.54 -24.52 -73.77
CA PRO A 24 7.16 -24.96 -73.64
C PRO A 24 6.18 -23.81 -73.38
N ARG A 25 4.97 -23.85 -73.97
CA ARG A 25 3.95 -22.78 -73.80
C ARG A 25 3.57 -22.55 -72.33
N GLU A 26 3.49 -23.61 -71.55
CA GLU A 26 3.24 -23.57 -70.10
C GLU A 26 4.28 -22.75 -69.34
N TYR A 27 5.52 -22.70 -69.84
CA TYR A 27 6.61 -21.92 -69.25
C TYR A 27 6.49 -20.42 -69.56
N LEU A 28 5.87 -20.07 -70.69
CA LEU A 28 5.66 -18.69 -71.16
C LEU A 28 4.34 -18.09 -70.64
N GLU A 29 3.33 -18.92 -70.39
CA GLU A 29 1.99 -18.50 -69.93
C GLU A 29 1.88 -18.43 -68.39
N ALA A 30 2.82 -19.01 -67.66
CA ALA A 30 2.77 -19.06 -66.21
C ALA A 30 3.23 -17.73 -65.57
N ASN A 31 2.25 -16.85 -65.30
CA ASN A 31 2.40 -15.67 -64.46
C ASN A 31 2.52 -16.07 -62.97
N TRP A 32 3.66 -16.65 -62.62
CA TRP A 32 4.05 -16.97 -61.25
C TRP A 32 4.33 -15.69 -60.47
N THR A 33 3.51 -15.41 -59.46
CA THR A 33 3.82 -14.44 -58.41
C THR A 33 4.12 -15.19 -57.11
N LEU A 34 4.76 -14.52 -56.14
CA LEU A 34 5.06 -15.12 -54.85
C LEU A 34 3.77 -15.59 -54.14
N GLU A 35 2.67 -14.85 -54.26
CA GLU A 35 1.37 -15.19 -53.70
C GLU A 35 0.85 -16.51 -54.28
N LYS A 36 0.87 -16.65 -55.60
CA LYS A 36 0.43 -17.88 -56.30
C LYS A 36 1.29 -19.08 -55.95
N VAL A 37 2.60 -18.89 -55.76
CA VAL A 37 3.49 -19.97 -55.31
C VAL A 37 3.04 -20.50 -53.95
N PHE A 38 2.73 -19.62 -53.01
CA PHE A 38 2.25 -20.05 -51.69
C PHE A 38 0.81 -20.62 -51.72
N GLU A 39 -0.06 -20.12 -52.59
CA GLU A 39 -1.40 -20.70 -52.79
C GLU A 39 -1.31 -22.14 -53.32
N GLU A 40 -0.48 -22.39 -54.33
CA GLU A 40 -0.25 -23.74 -54.88
C GLU A 40 0.43 -24.68 -53.87
N LEU A 41 1.37 -24.17 -53.07
CA LEU A 41 1.97 -24.94 -51.96
C LEU A 41 0.93 -25.33 -50.90
N GLN A 42 -0.06 -24.47 -50.65
CA GLN A 42 -1.16 -24.75 -49.73
C GLN A 42 -2.22 -25.69 -50.33
N ALA A 43 -2.36 -25.70 -51.67
CA ALA A 43 -3.26 -26.58 -52.41
C ALA A 43 -2.66 -27.95 -52.77
N THR A 44 -1.41 -28.20 -52.40
CA THR A 44 -0.68 -29.43 -52.74
C THR A 44 -1.18 -30.65 -51.94
N ASP A 45 -1.38 -31.80 -52.59
CA ASP A 45 -1.81 -33.05 -51.96
C ASP A 45 -0.73 -33.76 -51.11
N LYS A 46 0.50 -33.24 -51.10
CA LYS A 46 1.62 -33.84 -50.36
C LYS A 46 1.48 -33.53 -48.88
N LYS A 47 1.11 -34.54 -48.10
CA LYS A 47 0.90 -34.45 -46.65
C LYS A 47 2.03 -33.74 -45.90
N ARG A 48 3.30 -34.04 -46.21
CA ARG A 48 4.46 -33.40 -45.58
C ARG A 48 4.48 -31.88 -45.80
N VAL A 49 4.14 -31.42 -47.00
CA VAL A 49 4.11 -29.99 -47.34
C VAL A 49 2.97 -29.29 -46.60
N LEU A 50 1.82 -29.97 -46.46
CA LEU A 50 0.70 -29.46 -45.67
C LEU A 50 1.03 -29.36 -44.18
N GLU A 51 1.77 -30.32 -43.63
CA GLU A 51 2.25 -30.28 -42.24
C GLU A 51 3.26 -29.14 -42.04
N GLU A 52 4.26 -28.99 -42.92
CA GLU A 52 5.24 -27.89 -42.88
C GLU A 52 4.57 -26.50 -43.04
N ASN A 53 3.53 -26.38 -43.89
CA ASN A 53 2.77 -25.14 -44.05
C ASN A 53 1.98 -24.71 -42.80
N GLN A 54 1.75 -25.62 -41.85
CA GLN A 54 1.04 -25.34 -40.60
C GLN A 54 1.99 -24.98 -39.46
N GLU A 55 3.30 -25.14 -39.62
CA GLU A 55 4.26 -24.76 -38.58
C GLU A 55 4.38 -23.25 -38.44
N HIS A 56 4.42 -22.78 -37.19
CA HIS A 56 4.45 -21.35 -36.86
C HIS A 56 5.56 -20.58 -37.59
N TYR A 57 6.80 -21.10 -37.61
CA TYR A 57 7.94 -20.42 -38.24
C TYR A 57 7.80 -20.33 -39.76
N HIS A 58 7.24 -21.36 -40.41
CA HIS A 58 6.98 -21.34 -41.85
C HIS A 58 5.85 -20.37 -42.22
N ILE A 59 4.83 -20.25 -41.36
CA ILE A 59 3.81 -19.22 -41.51
C ILE A 59 4.45 -17.82 -41.42
N VAL A 60 5.34 -17.56 -40.45
CA VAL A 60 6.05 -16.28 -40.37
C VAL A 60 6.89 -16.03 -41.63
N GLN A 61 7.65 -17.02 -42.09
CA GLN A 61 8.44 -16.91 -43.32
C GLN A 61 7.59 -16.55 -44.53
N LYS A 62 6.42 -17.20 -44.69
CA LYS A 62 5.46 -16.88 -45.77
C LYS A 62 5.10 -15.39 -45.75
N PHE A 63 4.62 -14.87 -44.62
CA PHE A 63 4.20 -13.47 -44.54
C PHE A 63 5.36 -12.49 -44.70
N LEU A 64 6.55 -12.80 -44.20
CA LEU A 64 7.75 -11.99 -44.42
C LEU A 64 8.16 -11.94 -45.90
N ILE A 65 8.09 -13.06 -46.62
CA ILE A 65 8.41 -13.13 -48.06
C ILE A 65 7.38 -12.35 -48.88
N LEU A 66 6.11 -12.43 -48.50
CA LEU A 66 5.01 -11.70 -49.15
C LEU A 66 4.96 -10.21 -48.77
N GLY A 67 5.70 -9.79 -47.73
CA GLY A 67 5.64 -8.42 -47.21
C GLY A 67 4.33 -8.05 -46.51
N ASP A 68 3.47 -9.02 -46.20
CA ASP A 68 2.16 -8.81 -45.56
C ASP A 68 2.28 -8.90 -44.03
N ILE A 69 2.67 -7.76 -43.43
CA ILE A 69 2.82 -7.61 -41.98
C ILE A 69 1.46 -7.67 -41.28
N ASP A 70 0.41 -7.08 -41.87
CA ASP A 70 -0.92 -7.05 -41.26
C ASP A 70 -1.52 -8.45 -41.13
N GLY A 71 -1.35 -9.30 -42.14
CA GLY A 71 -1.72 -10.70 -42.11
C GLY A 71 -0.93 -11.50 -41.07
N LEU A 72 0.37 -11.22 -40.92
CA LEU A 72 1.18 -11.82 -39.86
C LEU A 72 0.68 -11.45 -38.45
N MET A 73 0.33 -10.19 -38.23
CA MET A 73 -0.21 -9.73 -36.94
C MET A 73 -1.58 -10.38 -36.64
N ASP A 74 -2.41 -10.63 -37.65
CA ASP A 74 -3.66 -11.37 -37.46
C ASP A 74 -3.43 -12.83 -37.07
N GLU A 75 -2.43 -13.49 -37.63
CA GLU A 75 -2.03 -14.83 -37.18
C GLU A 75 -1.51 -14.82 -35.74
N PHE A 76 -0.70 -13.83 -35.36
CA PHE A 76 -0.25 -13.67 -33.97
C PHE A 76 -1.44 -13.52 -33.00
N SER A 77 -2.42 -12.69 -33.36
CA SER A 77 -3.65 -12.51 -32.58
C SER A 77 -4.43 -13.83 -32.45
N LYS A 78 -4.57 -14.60 -33.54
CA LYS A 78 -5.21 -15.92 -33.52
C LYS A 78 -4.48 -16.90 -32.60
N TRP A 79 -3.15 -16.91 -32.64
CA TRP A 79 -2.33 -17.80 -31.79
C TRP A 79 -2.48 -17.46 -30.31
N LEU A 80 -2.46 -16.16 -29.97
CA LEU A 80 -2.69 -15.68 -28.61
C LEU A 80 -4.10 -16.01 -28.11
N SER A 81 -5.13 -15.83 -28.96
CA SER A 81 -6.52 -16.10 -28.56
C SER A 81 -6.81 -17.58 -28.31
N LYS A 82 -6.22 -18.49 -29.12
CA LYS A 82 -6.47 -19.94 -29.03
C LYS A 82 -5.60 -20.64 -27.99
N SER A 83 -4.41 -20.12 -27.67
CA SER A 83 -3.40 -20.87 -26.94
C SER A 83 -2.48 -20.00 -26.08
N ARG A 84 -3.01 -18.95 -25.45
CA ARG A 84 -2.26 -17.99 -24.61
C ARG A 84 -1.29 -18.67 -23.62
N ASN A 85 -1.67 -19.81 -23.03
CA ASN A 85 -0.88 -20.52 -22.03
C ASN A 85 -0.02 -21.68 -22.59
N ASN A 86 -0.13 -22.00 -23.88
CA ASN A 86 0.53 -23.16 -24.51
C ASN A 86 1.45 -22.79 -25.69
N LEU A 87 1.65 -21.50 -25.96
CA LEU A 87 2.60 -21.08 -26.98
C LEU A 87 4.03 -21.44 -26.55
N PRO A 88 4.85 -22.05 -27.42
CA PRO A 88 6.24 -22.33 -27.10
C PRO A 88 6.99 -21.05 -26.72
N GLY A 89 7.74 -21.05 -25.60
CA GLY A 89 8.46 -19.86 -25.13
C GLY A 89 9.43 -19.28 -26.16
N HIS A 90 10.10 -20.12 -26.95
CA HIS A 90 10.95 -19.68 -28.06
C HIS A 90 10.18 -18.96 -29.17
N LEU A 91 8.96 -19.40 -29.47
CA LEU A 91 8.11 -18.75 -30.46
C LEU A 91 7.69 -17.36 -29.96
N LEU A 92 7.24 -17.27 -28.70
CA LEU A 92 6.83 -16.01 -28.10
C LEU A 92 8.00 -15.01 -28.00
N ARG A 93 9.19 -15.50 -27.65
CA ARG A 93 10.43 -14.72 -27.72
C ARG A 93 10.66 -14.19 -29.13
N PHE A 94 10.61 -15.07 -30.13
CA PHE A 94 10.81 -14.68 -31.53
C PHE A 94 9.78 -13.64 -32.00
N MET A 95 8.49 -13.86 -31.72
CA MET A 95 7.42 -12.90 -32.03
C MET A 95 7.70 -11.53 -31.42
N THR A 96 8.10 -11.49 -30.14
CA THR A 96 8.41 -10.24 -29.43
C THR A 96 9.59 -9.51 -30.09
N HIS A 97 10.68 -10.21 -30.37
CA HIS A 97 11.86 -9.59 -30.99
C HIS A 97 11.57 -9.13 -32.42
N LEU A 98 10.73 -9.86 -33.16
CA LEU A 98 10.31 -9.47 -34.50
C LEU A 98 9.48 -8.17 -34.47
N ILE A 99 8.55 -8.04 -33.52
CA ILE A 99 7.77 -6.80 -33.32
C ILE A 99 8.69 -5.63 -32.96
N LEU A 100 9.62 -5.82 -32.03
CA LEU A 100 10.60 -4.79 -31.66
C LEU A 100 11.47 -4.40 -32.86
N PHE A 101 11.88 -5.36 -33.68
CA PHE A 101 12.62 -5.11 -34.92
C PHE A 101 11.78 -4.34 -35.95
N PHE A 102 10.49 -4.64 -36.10
CA PHE A 102 9.62 -3.84 -36.96
C PHE A 102 9.51 -2.40 -36.49
N ARG A 103 9.42 -2.17 -35.18
CA ARG A 103 9.40 -0.83 -34.59
C ARG A 103 10.71 -0.08 -34.85
N THR A 104 11.87 -0.71 -34.72
CA THR A 104 13.16 -0.04 -35.02
C THR A 104 13.30 0.33 -36.50
N LEU A 105 12.66 -0.42 -37.41
CA LEU A 105 12.60 -0.10 -38.83
C LEU A 105 11.53 0.94 -39.19
N GLY A 106 10.67 1.35 -38.24
CA GLY A 106 9.56 2.27 -38.48
C GLY A 106 8.39 1.64 -39.25
N LEU A 107 8.29 0.30 -39.26
CA LEU A 107 7.17 -0.41 -39.86
C LEU A 107 5.95 -0.31 -38.94
N GLN A 108 4.79 0.00 -39.53
CA GLN A 108 3.54 0.06 -38.80
C GLN A 108 3.03 -1.37 -38.56
N THR A 109 2.84 -1.73 -37.30
CA THR A 109 2.20 -2.99 -36.89
C THR A 109 0.89 -2.69 -36.18
N LYS A 110 0.01 -3.69 -36.08
CA LYS A 110 -1.20 -3.59 -35.24
C LYS A 110 -0.78 -3.45 -33.77
N GLU A 111 -0.94 -2.26 -33.21
CA GLU A 111 -0.42 -1.92 -31.89
C GLU A 111 -1.06 -2.76 -30.77
N GLU A 112 -2.36 -3.02 -30.84
CA GLU A 112 -3.08 -3.87 -29.87
C GLU A 112 -2.47 -5.28 -29.78
N VAL A 113 -2.18 -5.89 -30.94
CA VAL A 113 -1.54 -7.21 -31.00
C VAL A 113 -0.11 -7.14 -30.50
N SER A 114 0.62 -6.08 -30.83
CA SER A 114 2.00 -5.85 -30.39
C SER A 114 2.08 -5.78 -28.85
N ILE A 115 1.18 -5.02 -28.24
CA ILE A 115 1.01 -4.90 -26.78
C ILE A 115 0.68 -6.26 -26.17
N GLU A 116 -0.24 -7.02 -26.76
CA GLU A 116 -0.66 -8.31 -26.20
C GLU A 116 0.45 -9.38 -26.26
N VAL A 117 1.24 -9.39 -27.34
CA VAL A 117 2.44 -10.25 -27.43
C VAL A 117 3.45 -9.86 -26.36
N LEU A 118 3.77 -8.56 -26.22
CA LEU A 118 4.69 -8.06 -25.20
C LEU A 118 4.23 -8.41 -23.78
N LYS A 119 2.96 -8.15 -23.44
CA LYS A 119 2.38 -8.49 -22.13
C LYS A 119 2.48 -9.98 -21.83
N THR A 120 2.14 -10.82 -22.81
CA THR A 120 2.20 -12.29 -22.65
C THR A 120 3.64 -12.77 -22.46
N TYR A 121 4.60 -12.17 -23.16
CA TYR A 121 6.02 -12.49 -23.00
C TYR A 121 6.59 -12.02 -21.66
N ILE A 122 6.24 -10.81 -21.22
CA ILE A 122 6.59 -10.29 -19.89
C ILE A 122 6.06 -11.23 -18.81
N GLN A 123 4.80 -11.68 -18.91
CA GLN A 123 4.24 -12.64 -17.96
C GLN A 123 4.99 -13.98 -17.96
N LEU A 124 5.42 -14.47 -19.12
CA LEU A 124 6.26 -15.67 -19.22
C LEU A 124 7.58 -15.47 -18.48
N LEU A 125 8.26 -14.34 -18.69
CA LEU A 125 9.52 -14.01 -18.01
C LEU A 125 9.37 -13.94 -16.49
N ILE A 126 8.26 -13.38 -16.01
CA ILE A 126 7.93 -13.33 -14.57
C ILE A 126 7.75 -14.74 -14.02
N ASN A 127 6.99 -15.60 -14.72
CA ASN A 127 6.74 -16.98 -14.32
C ASN A 127 8.03 -17.83 -14.30
N GLU A 128 8.95 -17.58 -15.24
CA GLU A 128 10.27 -18.23 -15.32
C GLU A 128 11.33 -17.58 -14.40
N LYS A 129 10.96 -16.55 -13.63
CA LYS A 129 11.84 -15.79 -12.72
C LYS A 129 13.03 -15.10 -13.42
N HIS A 130 12.87 -14.71 -14.68
CA HIS A 130 13.85 -13.93 -15.43
C HIS A 130 13.70 -12.42 -15.16
N THR A 131 13.84 -12.02 -13.88
CA THR A 131 13.60 -10.66 -13.38
C THR A 131 14.40 -9.58 -14.10
N ASN A 132 15.67 -9.86 -14.42
CA ASN A 132 16.58 -8.93 -15.10
C ASN A 132 16.07 -8.41 -16.46
N LEU A 133 15.21 -9.18 -17.12
CA LEU A 133 14.72 -8.85 -18.46
C LEU A 133 13.38 -8.11 -18.43
N VAL A 134 12.65 -8.13 -17.31
CA VAL A 134 11.28 -7.62 -17.23
C VAL A 134 11.24 -6.12 -17.52
N ALA A 135 12.16 -5.33 -16.96
CA ALA A 135 12.22 -3.88 -17.17
C ALA A 135 12.43 -3.51 -18.64
N PHE A 136 13.36 -4.20 -19.31
CA PHE A 136 13.69 -3.99 -20.72
C PHE A 136 12.49 -4.19 -21.65
N TYR A 137 11.68 -5.24 -21.45
CA TYR A 137 10.51 -5.44 -22.31
C TYR A 137 9.34 -4.53 -21.93
N THR A 138 9.25 -4.13 -20.66
CA THR A 138 8.16 -3.29 -20.17
C THR A 138 8.25 -1.86 -20.68
N CYS A 139 9.45 -1.31 -20.88
CA CYS A 139 9.61 0.05 -21.43
C CYS A 139 9.15 0.21 -22.88
N HIS A 140 8.93 -0.90 -23.60
CA HIS A 140 8.35 -0.90 -24.94
C HIS A 140 6.82 -0.88 -24.96
N LEU A 141 6.15 -0.93 -23.80
CA LEU A 141 4.71 -0.72 -23.69
C LEU A 141 4.39 0.79 -23.59
N PRO A 142 3.16 1.20 -23.93
CA PRO A 142 2.66 2.54 -23.59
C PRO A 142 2.81 2.82 -22.10
N GLN A 143 3.11 4.06 -21.72
CA GLN A 143 3.46 4.45 -20.34
C GLN A 143 2.49 3.91 -19.28
N ASP A 144 1.18 4.11 -19.45
CA ASP A 144 0.17 3.65 -18.49
C ASP A 144 0.19 2.12 -18.32
N LEU A 145 0.41 1.39 -19.40
CA LEU A 145 0.47 -0.07 -19.39
C LEU A 145 1.81 -0.60 -18.84
N ALA A 146 2.90 0.12 -19.11
CA ALA A 146 4.21 -0.18 -18.57
C ALA A 146 4.21 -0.04 -17.04
N VAL A 147 3.64 1.06 -16.53
CA VAL A 147 3.46 1.29 -15.09
C VAL A 147 2.63 0.16 -14.47
N ALA A 148 1.45 -0.13 -15.03
CA ALA A 148 0.57 -1.16 -14.49
C ALA A 148 1.20 -2.55 -14.47
N GLN A 149 1.90 -2.95 -15.55
CA GLN A 149 2.54 -4.26 -15.61
C GLN A 149 3.78 -4.38 -14.73
N TYR A 150 4.60 -3.33 -14.66
CA TYR A 150 5.77 -3.36 -13.79
C TYR A 150 5.35 -3.34 -12.31
N ALA A 151 4.32 -2.57 -11.96
CA ALA A 151 3.76 -2.57 -10.62
C ALA A 151 3.24 -3.97 -10.24
N LEU A 152 2.46 -4.63 -11.11
CA LEU A 152 1.97 -5.98 -10.86
C LEU A 152 3.12 -7.00 -10.65
N PHE A 153 4.22 -6.84 -11.37
CA PHE A 153 5.43 -7.63 -11.16
C PHE A 153 6.04 -7.38 -9.78
N LEU A 154 6.23 -6.11 -9.38
CA LEU A 154 6.82 -5.73 -8.11
C LEU A 154 5.97 -6.16 -6.90
N GLU A 155 4.65 -6.26 -7.04
CA GLU A 155 3.77 -6.82 -6.02
C GLU A 155 4.15 -8.26 -5.61
N GLY A 156 4.77 -9.02 -6.52
CA GLY A 156 5.28 -10.37 -6.26
C GLY A 156 6.69 -10.41 -5.65
N VAL A 157 7.39 -9.27 -5.57
CA VAL A 157 8.78 -9.19 -5.11
C VAL A 157 8.82 -8.87 -3.61
N THR A 158 9.11 -9.90 -2.81
CA THR A 158 9.14 -9.80 -1.34
C THR A 158 10.54 -9.55 -0.77
N GLU A 159 11.60 -10.03 -1.43
CA GLU A 159 12.98 -9.93 -0.95
C GLU A 159 13.58 -8.53 -1.12
N PHE A 160 14.08 -7.93 -0.04
CA PHE A 160 14.61 -6.56 -0.02
C PHE A 160 15.71 -6.29 -1.07
N GLU A 161 16.68 -7.21 -1.22
CA GLU A 161 17.75 -7.06 -2.21
C GLU A 161 17.21 -7.07 -3.64
N GLN A 162 16.20 -7.93 -3.91
CA GLN A 162 15.55 -7.97 -5.22
C GLN A 162 14.73 -6.72 -5.50
N ARG A 163 14.11 -6.12 -4.47
CA ARG A 163 13.37 -4.86 -4.62
C ARG A 163 14.28 -3.76 -5.16
N HIS A 164 15.43 -3.57 -4.53
CA HIS A 164 16.42 -2.57 -4.94
C HIS A 164 16.88 -2.82 -6.37
N HIS A 165 17.28 -4.05 -6.68
CA HIS A 165 17.74 -4.45 -8.01
C HIS A 165 16.67 -4.21 -9.10
N CYS A 166 15.39 -4.48 -8.82
CA CYS A 166 14.31 -4.20 -9.78
C CYS A 166 14.12 -2.70 -10.02
N LEU A 167 14.23 -1.85 -8.98
CA LEU A 167 14.15 -0.40 -9.16
C LEU A 167 15.33 0.15 -9.97
N GLU A 168 16.53 -0.39 -9.80
CA GLU A 168 17.69 -0.04 -10.62
C GLU A 168 17.46 -0.40 -12.09
N LEU A 169 16.96 -1.61 -12.38
CA LEU A 169 16.61 -2.02 -13.74
C LEU A 169 15.51 -1.15 -14.34
N ALA A 170 14.51 -0.76 -13.56
CA ALA A 170 13.46 0.15 -14.01
C ALA A 170 14.04 1.53 -14.38
N LYS A 171 14.99 2.02 -13.58
CA LYS A 171 15.72 3.26 -13.84
C LYS A 171 16.54 3.19 -15.12
N GLU A 172 17.27 2.11 -15.33
CA GLU A 172 18.08 1.88 -16.55
C GLU A 172 17.21 1.77 -17.82
N ALA A 173 15.96 1.30 -17.66
CA ALA A 173 14.99 1.19 -18.74
C ALA A 173 14.13 2.46 -18.94
N ASP A 174 14.46 3.58 -18.28
CA ASP A 174 13.72 4.85 -18.31
C ASP A 174 12.23 4.70 -17.94
N LEU A 175 11.90 3.78 -17.03
CA LEU A 175 10.55 3.64 -16.49
C LEU A 175 10.28 4.70 -15.41
N ASP A 176 9.01 5.11 -15.29
CA ASP A 176 8.58 6.06 -14.26
C ASP A 176 8.49 5.38 -12.88
N ILE A 177 9.61 5.40 -12.16
CA ILE A 177 9.75 4.76 -10.84
C ILE A 177 8.75 5.31 -9.84
N ALA A 178 8.53 6.64 -9.84
CA ALA A 178 7.63 7.31 -8.91
C ALA A 178 6.19 6.79 -9.07
N THR A 179 5.69 6.78 -10.31
CA THR A 179 4.33 6.29 -10.59
C THR A 179 4.21 4.78 -10.35
N ILE A 180 5.25 4.00 -10.66
CA ILE A 180 5.28 2.55 -10.40
C ILE A 180 5.20 2.26 -8.90
N THR A 181 6.09 2.80 -8.08
CA THR A 181 6.12 2.50 -6.63
C THR A 181 4.83 2.95 -5.95
N LYS A 182 4.29 4.12 -6.33
CA LYS A 182 2.97 4.57 -5.91
C LYS A 182 1.88 3.55 -6.27
N THR A 183 1.86 3.07 -7.52
CA THR A 183 0.86 2.10 -8.01
C THR A 183 0.96 0.77 -7.26
N VAL A 184 2.17 0.28 -6.97
CA VAL A 184 2.39 -0.95 -6.17
C VAL A 184 1.75 -0.81 -4.79
N VAL A 185 2.01 0.31 -4.12
CA VAL A 185 1.47 0.59 -2.79
C VAL A 185 -0.05 0.70 -2.82
N GLU A 186 -0.61 1.41 -3.79
CA GLU A 186 -2.05 1.54 -3.94
C GLU A 186 -2.73 0.19 -4.20
N ASN A 187 -2.17 -0.64 -5.08
CA ASN A 187 -2.73 -1.96 -5.41
C ASN A 187 -2.80 -2.85 -4.17
N ILE A 188 -1.70 -2.97 -3.42
CA ILE A 188 -1.64 -3.78 -2.20
C ILE A 188 -2.58 -3.21 -1.12
N ARG A 189 -2.65 -1.88 -0.97
CA ARG A 189 -3.54 -1.21 -0.01
C ARG A 189 -5.03 -1.42 -0.34
N LYS A 190 -5.38 -1.48 -1.64
CA LYS A 190 -6.75 -1.60 -2.17
C LYS A 190 -7.22 -3.05 -2.31
N ARG A 191 -6.35 -4.07 -2.22
CA ARG A 191 -6.73 -5.49 -2.30
C ARG A 191 -7.83 -5.89 -1.30
N ASP A 192 -7.82 -5.26 -0.12
CA ASP A 192 -8.83 -5.52 0.92
C ASP A 192 -9.96 -4.50 0.86
N ASN A 193 -10.95 -4.82 0.03
CA ASN A 193 -12.21 -4.09 -0.10
C ASN A 193 -13.18 -4.35 1.07
N GLY A 194 -12.66 -4.64 2.27
CA GLY A 194 -13.47 -4.71 3.48
C GLY A 194 -13.91 -3.31 3.87
N GLU A 195 -15.08 -2.87 3.39
CA GLU A 195 -15.76 -1.69 3.93
C GLU A 195 -15.85 -1.83 5.45
N PHE A 196 -15.50 -0.76 6.18
CA PHE A 196 -15.59 -0.72 7.63
C PHE A 196 -17.03 -0.98 8.06
N SER A 197 -17.34 -2.20 8.49
CA SER A 197 -18.67 -2.51 9.00
C SER A 197 -18.80 -1.98 10.43
N HIS A 198 -19.91 -1.32 10.73
CA HIS A 198 -20.25 -0.85 12.08
C HIS A 198 -20.32 -1.98 13.14
N HIS A 199 -20.17 -3.24 12.74
CA HIS A 199 -20.22 -4.41 13.62
C HIS A 199 -18.87 -4.83 14.23
N ASP A 200 -17.74 -4.20 13.84
CA ASP A 200 -16.43 -4.44 14.48
C ASP A 200 -16.24 -3.69 15.82
N LEU A 201 -17.34 -3.15 16.38
CA LEU A 201 -17.40 -2.60 17.74
C LEU A 201 -17.30 -3.66 18.84
N ALA A 202 -17.22 -4.95 18.48
CA ALA A 202 -16.84 -5.98 19.44
C ALA A 202 -15.46 -5.64 20.05
N PRO A 203 -15.22 -5.91 21.34
CA PRO A 203 -13.88 -5.86 21.91
C PRO A 203 -13.08 -7.03 21.33
N ALA A 204 -12.67 -6.93 20.06
CA ALA A 204 -11.63 -7.77 19.52
C ALA A 204 -10.37 -7.42 20.33
N LEU A 205 -9.99 -8.35 21.20
CA LEU A 205 -8.65 -8.44 21.75
C LEU A 205 -7.65 -8.17 20.63
N ASP A 206 -6.61 -7.40 20.93
CA ASP A 206 -5.47 -7.05 20.07
C ASP A 206 -5.23 -8.14 19.01
N THR A 207 -5.82 -7.97 17.82
CA THR A 207 -5.68 -8.95 16.74
C THR A 207 -4.28 -8.73 16.21
N GLY A 208 -3.36 -9.61 16.62
CA GLY A 208 -1.95 -9.50 16.23
C GLY A 208 -1.76 -9.33 14.72
N THR A 209 -0.61 -8.76 14.35
CA THR A 209 -0.25 -8.49 12.96
C THR A 209 -0.26 -9.78 12.13
N THR A 210 -1.18 -9.88 11.17
CA THR A 210 -1.31 -11.01 10.25
C THR A 210 -0.28 -10.93 9.11
N GLU A 211 -0.10 -12.00 8.34
CA GLU A 211 0.78 -11.98 7.16
C GLU A 211 0.32 -10.97 6.10
N GLU A 212 -0.98 -10.76 5.97
CA GLU A 212 -1.55 -9.76 5.06
C GLU A 212 -1.31 -8.33 5.57
N ASP A 213 -1.36 -8.12 6.89
CA ASP A 213 -0.94 -6.85 7.49
C ASP A 213 0.55 -6.60 7.26
N ARG A 214 1.41 -7.63 7.39
CA ARG A 214 2.86 -7.53 7.10
C ARG A 214 3.11 -7.06 5.66
N LEU A 215 2.39 -7.62 4.69
CA LEU A 215 2.51 -7.20 3.29
C LEU A 215 2.21 -5.70 3.12
N LYS A 216 1.16 -5.19 3.77
CA LYS A 216 0.81 -3.76 3.76
C LYS A 216 1.82 -2.89 4.51
N ILE A 217 2.46 -3.43 5.54
CA ILE A 217 3.50 -2.71 6.29
C ILE A 217 4.75 -2.58 5.43
N ASP A 218 5.18 -3.67 4.80
CA ASP A 218 6.40 -3.72 3.99
C ASP A 218 6.29 -3.01 2.64
N VAL A 219 5.08 -2.73 2.16
CA VAL A 219 4.89 -2.01 0.90
C VAL A 219 5.39 -0.56 0.97
N ILE A 220 5.43 0.03 2.16
CA ILE A 220 5.94 1.39 2.38
C ILE A 220 7.42 1.51 2.02
N ASP A 221 8.19 0.43 2.15
CA ASP A 221 9.62 0.43 1.82
C ASP A 221 9.87 0.82 0.35
N TRP A 222 8.92 0.56 -0.56
CA TRP A 222 9.01 0.96 -1.96
C TRP A 222 9.05 2.48 -2.14
N LEU A 223 8.31 3.23 -1.32
CA LEU A 223 8.24 4.70 -1.39
C LEU A 223 9.33 5.37 -0.56
N VAL A 224 9.75 4.74 0.55
CA VAL A 224 10.82 5.27 1.41
C VAL A 224 12.19 5.17 0.75
N PHE A 225 12.34 4.28 -0.24
CA PHE A 225 13.59 4.09 -0.97
C PHE A 225 14.07 5.37 -1.69
N ASP A 226 13.15 6.11 -2.31
CA ASP A 226 13.46 7.36 -3.01
C ASP A 226 13.05 8.56 -2.14
N PRO A 227 14.01 9.39 -1.67
CA PRO A 227 13.68 10.60 -0.93
C PRO A 227 12.67 11.50 -1.66
N ALA A 228 12.70 11.59 -2.99
CA ALA A 228 11.78 12.42 -3.75
C ALA A 228 10.31 11.98 -3.63
N GLN A 229 10.05 10.75 -3.17
CA GLN A 229 8.71 10.21 -2.92
C GLN A 229 8.26 10.38 -1.46
N ARG A 230 8.96 11.16 -0.64
CA ARG A 230 8.69 11.21 0.80
C ARG A 230 7.29 11.71 1.15
N ALA A 231 6.77 12.68 0.42
CA ALA A 231 5.39 13.16 0.57
C ALA A 231 4.38 12.05 0.27
N GLU A 232 4.60 11.25 -0.78
CA GLU A 232 3.73 10.11 -1.12
C GLU A 232 3.85 8.98 -0.09
N ALA A 233 5.06 8.67 0.38
CA ALA A 233 5.30 7.71 1.46
C ALA A 233 4.49 8.08 2.72
N LEU A 234 4.47 9.37 3.08
CA LEU A 234 3.71 9.86 4.22
C LEU A 234 2.20 9.70 4.02
N LYS A 235 1.68 10.09 2.84
CA LYS A 235 0.25 9.97 2.49
C LYS A 235 -0.23 8.50 2.51
N GLN A 236 0.54 7.61 1.89
CA GLN A 236 0.22 6.19 1.85
C GLN A 236 0.37 5.52 3.22
N GLY A 237 1.41 5.90 3.98
CA GLY A 237 1.61 5.45 5.36
C GLY A 237 0.44 5.84 6.25
N ASN A 238 -0.02 7.09 6.17
CA ASN A 238 -1.21 7.56 6.88
C ASN A 238 -2.44 6.75 6.49
N ALA A 239 -2.67 6.49 5.20
CA ALA A 239 -3.80 5.70 4.73
C ALA A 239 -3.79 4.26 5.29
N ILE A 240 -2.63 3.61 5.35
CA ILE A 240 -2.51 2.27 5.95
C ILE A 240 -2.73 2.34 7.47
N MET A 241 -2.13 3.31 8.15
CA MET A 241 -2.31 3.51 9.59
C MET A 241 -3.78 3.80 9.95
N ARG A 242 -4.52 4.59 9.16
CA ARG A 242 -5.96 4.80 9.36
C ARG A 242 -6.74 3.47 9.40
N LYS A 243 -6.43 2.54 8.49
CA LYS A 243 -7.06 1.21 8.47
C LYS A 243 -6.70 0.40 9.73
N PHE A 244 -5.42 0.38 10.13
CA PHE A 244 -5.00 -0.34 11.33
C PHE A 244 -5.59 0.24 12.62
N LEU A 245 -5.64 1.57 12.74
CA LEU A 245 -6.22 2.24 13.91
C LEU A 245 -7.72 1.97 14.03
N ALA A 246 -8.46 1.98 12.92
CA ALA A 246 -9.88 1.64 12.92
C ALA A 246 -10.14 0.19 13.35
N SER A 247 -9.24 -0.74 13.00
CA SER A 247 -9.25 -2.13 13.46
C SER A 247 -8.55 -2.36 14.81
N LYS A 248 -8.13 -1.30 15.52
CA LYS A 248 -7.41 -1.37 16.82
C LYS A 248 -6.10 -2.15 16.79
N LYS A 249 -5.47 -2.33 15.62
CA LYS A 249 -4.16 -2.97 15.45
C LYS A 249 -3.04 -1.95 15.69
N HIS A 250 -2.87 -1.54 16.96
CA HIS A 250 -1.95 -0.46 17.32
C HIS A 250 -0.49 -0.81 17.02
N GLU A 251 -0.06 -2.06 17.25
CA GLU A 251 1.29 -2.52 16.92
C GLU A 251 1.56 -2.48 15.40
N ALA A 252 0.61 -2.91 14.57
CA ALA A 252 0.73 -2.80 13.11
C ALA A 252 0.84 -1.34 12.66
N ALA A 253 0.05 -0.44 13.24
CA ALA A 253 0.16 1.00 12.95
C ALA A 253 1.52 1.57 13.38
N LYS A 254 2.06 1.14 14.53
CA LYS A 254 3.38 1.52 15.01
C LYS A 254 4.50 1.02 14.10
N GLU A 255 4.40 -0.22 13.59
CA GLU A 255 5.37 -0.75 12.63
C GLU A 255 5.41 0.08 11.33
N VAL A 256 4.25 0.51 10.80
CA VAL A 256 4.20 1.46 9.67
C VAL A 256 4.83 2.79 10.04
N PHE A 257 4.48 3.34 11.20
CA PHE A 257 4.97 4.62 11.67
C PHE A 257 6.51 4.65 11.74
N VAL A 258 7.13 3.57 12.22
CA VAL A 258 8.60 3.45 12.34
C VAL A 258 9.29 3.31 10.97
N LYS A 259 8.61 2.76 9.96
CA LYS A 259 9.15 2.69 8.59
C LYS A 259 9.24 4.07 7.92
N ILE A 260 8.39 5.02 8.31
CA ILE A 260 8.50 6.41 7.86
C ILE A 260 9.67 7.06 8.61
N PRO A 261 10.73 7.51 7.92
CA PRO A 261 11.89 8.04 8.64
C PRO A 261 11.55 9.31 9.43
N GLN A 262 12.21 9.52 10.57
CA GLN A 262 11.85 10.62 11.49
C GLN A 262 12.09 12.02 10.90
N ASP A 263 13.00 12.12 9.92
CA ASP A 263 13.30 13.34 9.19
C ASP A 263 12.31 13.64 8.05
N SER A 264 11.31 12.78 7.80
CA SER A 264 10.41 12.89 6.64
C SER A 264 9.73 14.24 6.51
N ILE A 265 9.27 14.81 7.64
CA ILE A 265 8.62 16.13 7.62
C ILE A 265 9.63 17.20 7.17
N ALA A 266 10.83 17.20 7.74
CA ALA A 266 11.88 18.15 7.37
C ALA A 266 12.30 17.98 5.90
N GLU A 267 12.42 16.74 5.44
CA GLU A 267 12.76 16.42 4.06
C GLU A 267 11.70 16.90 3.06
N ILE A 268 10.41 16.77 3.37
CA ILE A 268 9.32 17.30 2.53
C ILE A 268 9.41 18.83 2.40
N TYR A 269 9.69 19.54 3.51
CA TYR A 269 9.89 20.99 3.45
C TYR A 269 11.14 21.36 2.66
N ASN A 270 12.27 20.69 2.87
CA ASN A 270 13.51 20.95 2.15
C ASN A 270 13.32 20.77 0.64
N GLN A 271 12.67 19.68 0.21
CA GLN A 271 12.40 19.41 -1.19
C GLN A 271 11.48 20.45 -1.84
N TRP A 272 10.53 20.99 -1.07
CA TRP A 272 9.66 22.05 -1.55
C TRP A 272 10.41 23.39 -1.70
N GLU A 273 11.26 23.72 -0.73
CA GLU A 273 12.10 24.92 -0.76
C GLU A 273 13.12 24.87 -1.91
N GLU A 274 13.73 23.70 -2.16
CA GLU A 274 14.69 23.49 -3.26
C GLU A 274 14.08 23.70 -4.64
N GLN A 275 12.76 23.51 -4.80
CA GLN A 275 12.04 23.80 -6.04
C GLN A 275 11.85 25.31 -6.28
N GLY A 276 12.31 26.16 -5.36
CA GLY A 276 12.23 27.62 -5.48
C GLY A 276 10.81 28.18 -5.31
N MET A 277 9.94 27.42 -4.64
CA MET A 277 8.54 27.81 -4.42
C MET A 277 8.42 28.70 -3.18
N GLU A 278 8.03 29.96 -3.36
CA GLU A 278 7.67 30.87 -2.23
C GLU A 278 6.25 30.60 -1.69
N SER A 279 5.49 29.72 -2.33
CA SER A 279 4.14 29.34 -1.91
C SER A 279 4.15 28.34 -0.75
N PRO A 280 3.10 28.30 0.08
CA PRO A 280 2.94 27.25 1.09
C PRO A 280 2.90 25.86 0.43
N LEU A 281 3.16 24.83 1.22
CA LEU A 281 3.04 23.44 0.76
C LEU A 281 1.66 23.17 0.14
N PRO A 282 1.59 22.22 -0.82
CA PRO A 282 0.32 21.72 -1.33
C PRO A 282 -0.59 21.31 -0.17
N PRO A 283 -1.90 21.61 -0.24
CA PRO A 283 -2.82 21.35 0.85
C PRO A 283 -2.90 19.85 1.21
N GLU A 284 -2.69 18.95 0.25
CA GLU A 284 -2.63 17.50 0.47
C GLU A 284 -1.44 17.10 1.36
N ASP A 285 -0.28 17.71 1.14
CA ASP A 285 0.95 17.40 1.87
C ASP A 285 0.92 18.00 3.27
N ASP A 286 0.41 19.23 3.41
CA ASP A 286 0.20 19.91 4.69
C ASP A 286 -0.79 19.13 5.59
N ASN A 287 -1.94 18.73 5.03
CA ASN A 287 -2.90 17.89 5.73
C ASN A 287 -2.32 16.50 6.05
N ALA A 288 -1.48 15.90 5.19
CA ALA A 288 -0.82 14.63 5.47
C ALA A 288 0.20 14.74 6.61
N ILE A 289 0.99 15.82 6.68
CA ILE A 289 1.89 16.10 7.79
C ILE A 289 1.10 16.22 9.09
N ARG A 290 0.03 17.01 9.09
CA ARG A 290 -0.84 17.18 10.26
C ARG A 290 -1.45 15.86 10.71
N GLU A 291 -1.97 15.08 9.77
CA GLU A 291 -2.53 13.75 10.04
C GLU A 291 -1.48 12.81 10.66
N HIS A 292 -0.25 12.81 10.14
CA HIS A 292 0.84 12.01 10.68
C HIS A 292 1.16 12.38 12.13
N LEU A 293 1.14 13.68 12.46
CA LEU A 293 1.31 14.17 13.84
C LEU A 293 0.13 13.77 14.75
N CYS A 294 -1.10 13.76 14.22
CA CYS A 294 -2.27 13.25 14.95
C CYS A 294 -2.10 11.77 15.29
N ILE A 295 -1.67 10.96 14.32
CA ILE A 295 -1.42 9.52 14.51
C ILE A 295 -0.31 9.30 15.54
N ARG A 296 0.80 10.05 15.46
CA ARG A 296 1.88 10.00 16.46
C ARG A 296 1.35 10.26 17.87
N ALA A 297 0.61 11.35 18.07
CA ALA A 297 0.06 11.70 19.37
C ALA A 297 -0.85 10.60 19.94
N TYR A 298 -1.65 9.95 19.08
CA TYR A 298 -2.50 8.84 19.45
C TYR A 298 -1.71 7.58 19.85
N LEU A 299 -0.69 7.22 19.08
CA LEU A 299 0.17 6.06 19.37
C LEU A 299 0.95 6.27 20.69
N GLU A 300 1.51 7.47 20.92
CA GLU A 300 2.17 7.82 22.18
C GLU A 300 1.23 7.71 23.39
N ALA A 301 -0.02 8.16 23.25
CA ALA A 301 -1.03 8.05 24.31
C ALA A 301 -1.38 6.59 24.66
N HIS A 302 -1.39 5.70 23.66
CA HIS A 302 -1.62 4.27 23.89
C HIS A 302 -0.43 3.56 24.51
N GLU A 303 0.79 3.88 24.06
CA GLU A 303 2.01 3.29 24.60
C GLU A 303 2.20 3.63 26.09
N THR A 304 2.08 4.92 26.42
CA THR A 304 2.15 5.41 27.81
C THR A 304 1.02 4.85 28.68
N PHE A 305 -0.19 4.67 28.13
CA PHE A 305 -1.28 3.98 28.83
C PHE A 305 -0.97 2.52 29.11
N ASN A 306 -0.41 1.78 28.16
CA ASN A 306 -0.06 0.37 28.35
C ASN A 306 1.03 0.20 29.42
N GLU A 307 2.02 1.09 29.44
CA GLU A 307 3.04 1.12 30.50
C GLU A 307 2.43 1.42 31.87
N TRP A 308 1.61 2.48 31.95
CA TRP A 308 0.86 2.82 33.16
C TRP A 308 -0.01 1.66 33.66
N PHE A 309 -0.76 1.03 32.76
CA PHE A 309 -1.67 -0.06 33.08
C PHE A 309 -0.91 -1.29 33.60
N LYS A 310 0.22 -1.62 32.98
CA LYS A 310 1.10 -2.71 33.44
C LYS A 310 1.63 -2.43 34.85
N HIS A 311 2.09 -1.20 35.10
CA HIS A 311 2.60 -0.80 36.41
C HIS A 311 1.50 -0.79 37.49
N MET A 312 0.31 -0.28 37.16
CA MET A 312 -0.84 -0.25 38.06
C MET A 312 -1.23 -1.66 38.54
N ASN A 313 -1.22 -2.64 37.63
CA ASN A 313 -1.52 -4.04 37.96
C ASN A 313 -0.39 -4.77 38.71
N SER A 314 0.78 -4.15 38.90
CA SER A 314 1.91 -4.71 39.67
C SER A 314 2.00 -4.18 41.11
N ALA A 315 0.91 -3.64 41.66
CA ALA A 315 0.88 -3.10 43.01
C ALA A 315 1.37 -4.11 44.07
N PRO A 316 2.25 -3.70 45.01
CA PRO A 316 2.69 -4.56 46.10
C PRO A 316 1.51 -5.12 46.90
N GLN A 317 1.57 -6.39 47.26
CA GLN A 317 0.52 -7.05 48.03
C GLN A 317 0.71 -6.78 49.52
N LYS A 318 -0.36 -6.34 50.19
CA LYS A 318 -0.34 -6.14 51.63
C LYS A 318 -0.08 -7.48 52.35
N PRO A 319 0.85 -7.53 53.32
CA PRO A 319 1.11 -8.74 54.09
C PRO A 319 -0.17 -9.28 54.74
N SER A 320 -0.36 -10.60 54.68
CA SER A 320 -1.52 -11.25 55.28
C SER A 320 -1.41 -11.26 56.80
N LEU A 321 -2.50 -10.88 57.46
CA LEU A 321 -2.63 -10.99 58.91
C LEU A 321 -2.68 -12.46 59.30
N ILE A 322 -1.77 -12.88 60.19
CA ILE A 322 -1.76 -14.23 60.75
C ILE A 322 -2.61 -14.20 62.02
N PRO A 323 -3.74 -14.94 62.10
CA PRO A 323 -4.55 -15.01 63.32
C PRO A 323 -3.77 -15.72 64.44
N GLN A 324 -3.70 -15.10 65.63
CA GLN A 324 -2.93 -15.59 66.78
C GLN A 324 -1.44 -15.85 66.50
N PRO A 325 -0.66 -14.82 66.12
CA PRO A 325 0.74 -14.98 65.79
C PRO A 325 1.60 -15.20 67.03
N THR A 326 2.56 -16.12 66.93
CA THR A 326 3.66 -16.27 67.90
C THR A 326 4.54 -15.01 67.92
N PHE A 327 5.36 -14.83 68.97
CA PHE A 327 6.25 -13.66 69.07
C PHE A 327 7.18 -13.50 67.85
N THR A 328 7.76 -14.60 67.36
CA THR A 328 8.61 -14.61 66.16
C THR A 328 7.84 -14.22 64.90
N GLU A 329 6.59 -14.67 64.77
CA GLU A 329 5.72 -14.32 63.63
C GLU A 329 5.26 -12.86 63.68
N LYS A 330 5.06 -12.28 64.87
CA LYS A 330 4.79 -10.84 65.02
C LYS A 330 5.95 -10.00 64.52
N VAL A 331 7.17 -10.30 64.96
CA VAL A 331 8.38 -9.58 64.50
C VAL A 331 8.58 -9.76 62.99
N ALA A 332 8.37 -10.97 62.45
CA ALA A 332 8.44 -11.21 61.02
C ALA A 332 7.36 -10.44 60.24
N HIS A 333 6.13 -10.33 60.77
CA HIS A 333 5.05 -9.54 60.19
C HIS A 333 5.40 -8.04 60.20
N GLU A 334 5.91 -7.49 61.30
CA GLU A 334 6.35 -6.09 61.39
C GLU A 334 7.43 -5.76 60.35
N HIS A 335 8.40 -6.66 60.14
CA HIS A 335 9.40 -6.48 59.07
C HIS A 335 8.80 -6.55 57.67
N LYS A 336 7.84 -7.46 57.42
CA LYS A 336 7.12 -7.54 56.16
C LYS A 336 6.26 -6.30 55.89
N GLU A 337 5.64 -5.74 56.93
CA GLU A 337 4.83 -4.53 56.87
C GLU A 337 5.68 -3.31 56.53
N LYS A 338 6.82 -3.12 57.22
CA LYS A 338 7.78 -2.06 56.88
C LYS A 338 8.34 -2.19 55.47
N LYS A 339 8.64 -3.41 55.02
CA LYS A 339 9.07 -3.65 53.64
C LYS A 339 7.96 -3.29 52.65
N TYR A 340 6.73 -3.71 52.92
CA TYR A 340 5.57 -3.38 52.10
C TYR A 340 5.35 -1.87 52.00
N GLU A 341 5.43 -1.13 53.10
CA GLU A 341 5.29 0.34 53.10
C GLU A 341 6.33 1.01 52.21
N MET A 342 7.59 0.55 52.26
CA MET A 342 8.67 1.03 51.40
C MET A 342 8.41 0.69 49.92
N ASP A 343 8.11 -0.57 49.61
CA ASP A 343 7.85 -1.03 48.25
C ASP A 343 6.62 -0.31 47.65
N TYR A 344 5.58 -0.10 48.46
CA TYR A 344 4.36 0.64 48.08
C TYR A 344 4.65 2.11 47.81
N SER A 345 5.47 2.77 48.64
CA SER A 345 5.86 4.16 48.41
C SER A 345 6.62 4.34 47.09
N ILE A 346 7.52 3.41 46.75
CA ILE A 346 8.25 3.43 45.47
C ILE A 346 7.28 3.21 44.31
N TRP A 347 6.44 2.17 44.41
CA TRP A 347 5.43 1.87 43.40
C TRP A 347 4.49 3.07 43.16
N LYS A 348 4.03 3.74 44.22
CA LYS A 348 3.16 4.91 44.14
C LYS A 348 3.86 6.10 43.49
N GLY A 349 5.12 6.37 43.84
CA GLY A 349 5.92 7.43 43.21
C GLY A 349 6.09 7.21 41.70
N HIS A 350 6.37 5.98 41.27
CA HIS A 350 6.43 5.64 39.84
C HIS A 350 5.05 5.75 39.17
N LEU A 351 3.99 5.32 39.86
CA LEU A 351 2.62 5.44 39.34
C LEU A 351 2.24 6.89 39.12
N ASP A 352 2.63 7.81 40.01
CA ASP A 352 2.35 9.23 39.88
C ASP A 352 3.06 9.85 38.68
N ALA A 353 4.32 9.49 38.44
CA ALA A 353 5.06 9.92 37.26
C ALA A 353 4.41 9.41 35.95
N LEU A 354 4.10 8.11 35.87
CA LEU A 354 3.42 7.53 34.71
C LEU A 354 2.03 8.12 34.51
N THR A 355 1.32 8.44 35.60
CA THR A 355 0.00 9.08 35.54
C THR A 355 0.08 10.48 34.97
N ALA A 356 1.09 11.28 35.35
CA ALA A 356 1.28 12.61 34.80
C ALA A 356 1.57 12.56 33.29
N ASP A 357 2.45 11.66 32.87
CA ASP A 357 2.84 11.48 31.46
C ASP A 357 1.65 11.02 30.58
N VAL A 358 0.97 9.92 30.95
CA VAL A 358 -0.17 9.42 30.17
C VAL A 358 -1.31 10.45 30.08
N LYS A 359 -1.55 11.21 31.15
CA LYS A 359 -2.55 12.29 31.14
C LYS A 359 -2.19 13.36 30.12
N GLU A 360 -0.94 13.82 30.11
CA GLU A 360 -0.46 14.81 29.13
C GLU A 360 -0.70 14.30 27.71
N LYS A 361 -0.30 13.06 27.40
CA LYS A 361 -0.50 12.46 26.08
C LYS A 361 -1.96 12.33 25.70
N MET A 362 -2.85 11.95 26.63
CA MET A 362 -4.29 11.87 26.37
C MET A 362 -4.90 13.25 26.11
N TYR A 363 -4.51 14.28 26.86
CA TYR A 363 -4.96 15.64 26.60
C TYR A 363 -4.42 16.19 25.27
N ASN A 364 -3.19 15.87 24.89
CA ASN A 364 -2.65 16.27 23.58
C ASN A 364 -3.49 15.74 22.40
N VAL A 365 -4.12 14.58 22.56
CA VAL A 365 -5.06 14.04 21.56
C VAL A 365 -6.46 14.66 21.68
N LEU A 366 -7.03 14.69 22.89
CA LEU A 366 -8.40 15.19 23.11
C LEU A 366 -8.53 16.69 22.83
N LEU A 367 -7.47 17.44 23.08
CA LEU A 367 -7.35 18.90 22.93
C LEU A 367 -6.33 19.26 21.84
N PHE A 368 -6.20 18.41 20.82
CA PHE A 368 -5.22 18.61 19.75
C PHE A 368 -5.39 20.00 19.12
N VAL A 369 -4.27 20.69 18.94
CA VAL A 369 -4.22 22.11 18.55
C VAL A 369 -4.80 22.35 17.15
N ASP A 370 -5.25 23.58 16.90
CA ASP A 370 -5.66 24.09 15.59
C ASP A 370 -6.71 23.22 14.87
N GLY A 371 -7.90 23.09 15.46
CA GLY A 371 -9.07 22.45 14.84
C GLY A 371 -9.40 21.05 15.37
N GLY A 372 -8.50 20.42 16.11
CA GLY A 372 -8.73 19.11 16.74
C GLY A 372 -8.10 17.92 16.00
N TRP A 373 -8.15 16.76 16.63
CA TRP A 373 -7.46 15.54 16.19
C TRP A 373 -8.11 14.91 14.96
N MET A 374 -7.32 14.56 13.94
CA MET A 374 -7.82 14.05 12.64
C MET A 374 -8.87 14.98 12.01
N VAL A 375 -8.59 16.28 12.01
CA VAL A 375 -9.36 17.33 11.30
C VAL A 375 -8.39 18.10 10.42
N ASP A 376 -8.70 18.20 9.14
CA ASP A 376 -7.91 18.99 8.19
C ASP A 376 -8.04 20.49 8.50
N VAL A 377 -6.95 21.21 8.27
CA VAL A 377 -6.90 22.68 8.44
C VAL A 377 -6.96 23.36 7.07
N ARG A 378 -6.41 22.72 6.05
CA ARG A 378 -6.45 23.17 4.67
C ARG A 378 -7.67 22.59 3.98
N GLU A 379 -8.64 23.44 3.68
CA GLU A 379 -9.90 23.09 3.02
C GLU A 379 -9.81 23.16 1.48
N ASP A 380 -8.68 23.64 0.94
CA ASP A 380 -8.42 23.82 -0.49
C ASP A 380 -7.83 22.60 -1.19
N ALA A 381 -7.73 21.45 -0.49
CA ALA A 381 -7.29 20.18 -1.06
C ALA A 381 -8.36 19.56 -1.97
N GLU A 382 -7.92 18.68 -2.89
CA GLU A 382 -8.85 17.84 -3.65
C GLU A 382 -9.71 16.96 -2.72
N GLU A 383 -11.00 16.80 -3.06
CA GLU A 383 -11.92 15.98 -2.27
C GLU A 383 -11.57 14.48 -2.35
N ASP A 384 -11.13 13.90 -1.23
CA ASP A 384 -11.03 12.45 -1.02
C ASP A 384 -12.13 12.00 -0.02
N PRO A 385 -13.31 11.58 -0.50
CA PRO A 385 -14.42 11.22 0.37
C PRO A 385 -14.12 9.98 1.23
N GLU A 386 -13.27 9.06 0.75
CA GLU A 386 -12.89 7.88 1.51
C GLU A 386 -12.03 8.29 2.71
N ARG A 387 -11.01 9.13 2.50
CA ARG A 387 -10.17 9.66 3.57
C ARG A 387 -10.99 10.47 4.58
N THR A 388 -11.83 11.41 4.12
CA THR A 388 -12.66 12.22 5.01
C THR A 388 -13.58 11.37 5.87
N HIS A 389 -14.21 10.34 5.28
CA HIS A 389 -15.05 9.41 6.02
C HIS A 389 -14.25 8.62 7.08
N GLN A 390 -13.08 8.11 6.71
CA GLN A 390 -12.18 7.39 7.62
C GLN A 390 -11.77 8.27 8.81
N MET A 391 -11.45 9.54 8.60
CA MET A 391 -11.08 10.47 9.67
C MET A 391 -12.23 10.73 10.65
N VAL A 392 -13.45 10.93 10.13
CA VAL A 392 -14.64 11.08 10.96
C VAL A 392 -14.92 9.81 11.77
N LEU A 393 -14.76 8.63 11.16
CA LEU A 393 -14.94 7.34 11.83
C LEU A 393 -13.90 7.15 12.95
N LEU A 394 -12.63 7.39 12.67
CA LEU A 394 -11.56 7.32 13.67
C LEU A 394 -11.85 8.22 14.87
N ARG A 395 -12.31 9.45 14.64
CA ARG A 395 -12.71 10.36 15.73
C ARG A 395 -13.81 9.76 16.61
N LYS A 396 -14.83 9.14 16.01
CA LYS A 396 -15.94 8.50 16.73
C LYS A 396 -15.52 7.23 17.48
N LEU A 397 -14.47 6.54 17.03
CA LEU A 397 -13.95 5.34 17.71
C LEU A 397 -12.95 5.69 18.81
N CYS A 398 -11.99 6.54 18.50
CA CYS A 398 -10.79 6.79 19.30
C CYS A 398 -11.02 7.81 20.42
N LEU A 399 -11.75 8.91 20.16
CA LEU A 399 -11.89 9.99 21.14
C LEU A 399 -12.78 9.59 22.33
N PRO A 400 -13.96 8.94 22.15
CA PRO A 400 -14.71 8.41 23.28
C PRO A 400 -13.91 7.40 24.09
N MET A 401 -13.19 6.49 23.40
CA MET A 401 -12.34 5.50 24.07
C MET A 401 -11.26 6.17 24.92
N LEU A 402 -10.49 7.11 24.38
CA LEU A 402 -9.46 7.83 25.15
C LEU A 402 -10.07 8.60 26.32
N CYS A 403 -11.23 9.22 26.16
CA CYS A 403 -11.92 9.88 27.27
C CYS A 403 -12.27 8.89 28.40
N PHE A 404 -12.70 7.66 28.07
CA PHE A 404 -12.98 6.62 29.07
C PHE A 404 -11.71 6.08 29.73
N LEU A 405 -10.61 5.96 28.98
CA LEU A 405 -9.31 5.57 29.54
C LEU A 405 -8.77 6.65 30.48
N LEU A 406 -8.87 7.93 30.09
CA LEU A 406 -8.50 9.07 30.93
C LEU A 406 -9.32 9.10 32.23
N HIS A 407 -10.65 8.91 32.15
CA HIS A 407 -11.49 8.76 33.34
C HIS A 407 -10.99 7.62 34.24
N THR A 408 -10.64 6.48 33.65
CA THR A 408 -10.16 5.30 34.40
C THR A 408 -8.84 5.60 35.12
N ILE A 409 -7.90 6.31 34.48
CA ILE A 409 -6.64 6.75 35.08
C ILE A 409 -6.90 7.69 36.26
N LEU A 410 -7.68 8.76 36.03
CA LEU A 410 -7.99 9.77 37.04
C LEU A 410 -8.72 9.14 38.24
N HIS A 411 -9.71 8.27 37.99
CA HIS A 411 -10.47 7.61 39.05
C HIS A 411 -9.61 6.63 39.84
N SER A 412 -8.79 5.81 39.17
CA SER A 412 -7.92 4.82 39.82
C SER A 412 -6.82 5.46 40.67
N THR A 413 -6.43 6.71 40.35
CA THR A 413 -5.41 7.46 41.07
C THR A 413 -5.98 8.45 42.10
N GLY A 414 -7.31 8.47 42.28
CA GLY A 414 -7.98 9.30 43.28
C GLY A 414 -8.17 10.77 42.89
N GLN A 415 -7.94 11.12 41.61
CA GLN A 415 -8.08 12.47 41.08
C GLN A 415 -9.55 12.75 40.68
N TYR A 416 -10.46 12.56 41.63
CA TYR A 416 -11.91 12.55 41.37
C TYR A 416 -12.47 13.91 40.92
N GLN A 417 -11.92 15.02 41.42
CA GLN A 417 -12.32 16.36 40.97
C GLN A 417 -12.01 16.58 39.49
N GLU A 418 -10.84 16.15 39.03
CA GLU A 418 -10.46 16.24 37.62
C GLU A 418 -11.27 15.29 36.73
N CYS A 419 -11.72 14.13 37.26
CA CYS A 419 -12.69 13.31 36.51
C CYS A 419 -13.92 14.13 36.09
N LEU A 420 -14.43 14.99 36.97
CA LEU A 420 -15.64 15.76 36.72
C LEU A 420 -15.41 16.88 35.70
N GLN A 421 -14.21 17.44 35.65
CA GLN A 421 -13.80 18.42 34.63
C GLN A 421 -13.79 17.83 33.21
N LEU A 422 -13.80 16.49 33.05
CA LEU A 422 -14.02 15.86 31.75
C LEU A 422 -15.38 16.24 31.14
N ALA A 423 -16.40 16.54 31.95
CA ALA A 423 -17.68 17.02 31.45
C ALA A 423 -17.54 18.38 30.76
N ASP A 424 -16.77 19.29 31.36
CA ASP A 424 -16.49 20.62 30.78
C ASP A 424 -15.70 20.49 29.48
N MET A 425 -14.69 19.62 29.48
CA MET A 425 -13.89 19.32 28.30
C MET A 425 -14.74 18.78 27.14
N VAL A 426 -15.59 17.77 27.43
CA VAL A 426 -16.40 17.11 26.39
C VAL A 426 -17.50 18.04 25.86
N SER A 427 -18.13 18.83 26.73
CA SER A 427 -19.20 19.78 26.37
C SER A 427 -18.70 21.10 25.81
N SER A 428 -17.38 21.34 25.83
CA SER A 428 -16.76 22.59 25.36
C SER A 428 -17.08 22.90 23.89
N GLU A 429 -17.57 24.12 23.63
CA GLU A 429 -17.78 24.63 22.27
C GLU A 429 -16.49 24.85 21.48
N ARG A 430 -15.34 24.89 22.17
CA ARG A 430 -14.03 25.06 21.52
C ARG A 430 -13.64 23.84 20.68
N HIS A 431 -13.86 22.63 21.22
CA HIS A 431 -13.44 21.38 20.58
C HIS A 431 -14.62 20.52 20.11
N LYS A 432 -15.83 20.81 20.60
CA LYS A 432 -17.09 20.14 20.25
C LYS A 432 -17.00 18.61 20.32
N LEU A 433 -16.29 18.10 21.31
CA LEU A 433 -16.06 16.66 21.47
C LEU A 433 -17.38 15.90 21.63
N TYR A 434 -18.41 16.49 22.25
CA TYR A 434 -19.73 15.88 22.37
C TYR A 434 -20.35 15.40 21.04
N LEU A 435 -19.96 15.98 19.89
CA LEU A 435 -20.45 15.57 18.57
C LEU A 435 -19.90 14.22 18.09
N VAL A 436 -18.77 13.77 18.64
CA VAL A 436 -18.16 12.48 18.28
C VAL A 436 -18.64 11.33 19.16
N PHE A 437 -19.37 11.62 20.24
CA PHE A 437 -19.96 10.60 21.11
C PHE A 437 -21.38 10.23 20.66
N SER A 438 -21.72 8.96 20.77
CA SER A 438 -23.10 8.52 20.74
C SER A 438 -23.84 8.88 22.03
N LYS A 439 -25.17 8.92 21.98
CA LYS A 439 -26.00 9.16 23.18
C LYS A 439 -25.79 8.11 24.27
N GLU A 440 -25.46 6.88 23.90
CA GLU A 440 -25.17 5.81 24.85
C GLU A 440 -23.83 6.04 25.56
N GLU A 441 -22.80 6.42 24.82
CA GLU A 441 -21.48 6.73 25.39
C GLU A 441 -21.54 7.95 26.31
N LEU A 442 -22.31 9.00 25.96
CA LEU A 442 -22.51 10.14 26.85
C LEU A 442 -23.20 9.74 28.17
N ARG A 443 -24.22 8.86 28.12
CA ARG A 443 -24.85 8.33 29.35
C ARG A 443 -23.85 7.52 30.17
N LYS A 444 -23.04 6.69 29.52
CA LYS A 444 -21.98 5.90 30.18
C LYS A 444 -20.93 6.79 30.83
N LEU A 445 -20.54 7.88 30.16
CA LEU A 445 -19.62 8.88 30.72
C LEU A 445 -20.24 9.51 31.98
N LEU A 446 -21.47 9.99 31.92
CA LEU A 446 -22.15 10.57 33.08
C LEU A 446 -22.28 9.59 34.25
N GLN A 447 -22.52 8.30 33.99
CA GLN A 447 -22.52 7.26 35.03
C GLN A 447 -21.15 7.11 35.69
N LYS A 448 -20.08 7.08 34.90
CA LYS A 448 -18.69 7.06 35.37
C LYS A 448 -18.30 8.30 36.18
N LEU A 449 -18.76 9.48 35.76
CA LEU A 449 -18.57 10.72 36.51
C LEU A 449 -19.28 10.67 37.87
N ARG A 450 -20.51 10.15 37.90
CA ARG A 450 -21.25 9.93 39.15
C ARG A 450 -20.48 9.01 40.11
N GLU A 451 -19.83 7.96 39.62
CA GLU A 451 -18.99 7.10 40.47
C GLU A 451 -17.84 7.88 41.13
N SER A 452 -17.18 8.78 40.41
CA SER A 452 -16.17 9.69 40.99
C SER A 452 -16.77 10.67 42.00
N SER A 453 -17.97 11.21 41.75
CA SER A 453 -18.67 12.08 42.71
C SER A 453 -19.00 11.35 44.02
N LEU A 454 -19.36 10.06 43.97
CA LEU A 454 -19.62 9.28 45.19
C LEU A 454 -18.36 9.16 46.06
N MET A 455 -17.18 8.97 45.46
CA MET A 455 -15.91 8.93 46.19
C MET A 455 -15.57 10.29 46.84
N LEU A 456 -15.95 11.41 46.21
CA LEU A 456 -15.79 12.75 46.80
C LEU A 456 -16.73 12.97 48.00
N LEU A 457 -17.97 12.48 47.92
CA LEU A 457 -18.90 12.52 49.05
C LEU A 457 -18.40 11.69 50.24
N ASP A 458 -17.79 10.53 49.98
CA ASP A 458 -17.15 9.71 51.03
C ASP A 458 -15.95 10.42 51.69
N GLN A 459 -15.33 11.38 50.99
CA GLN A 459 -14.29 12.25 51.52
C GLN A 459 -14.83 13.49 52.27
N GLY A 460 -16.16 13.66 52.35
CA GLY A 460 -16.80 14.80 53.00
C GLY A 460 -16.82 16.08 52.17
N LEU A 461 -16.52 16.00 50.86
CA LEU A 461 -16.62 17.10 49.91
C LEU A 461 -18.00 17.11 49.24
N ASP A 462 -18.34 18.17 48.51
CA ASP A 462 -19.52 18.20 47.65
C ASP A 462 -19.36 17.27 46.42
N PRO A 463 -20.42 17.05 45.61
CA PRO A 463 -20.33 16.18 44.44
C PRO A 463 -19.32 16.60 43.36
N LEU A 464 -18.78 17.82 43.43
CA LEU A 464 -17.80 18.40 42.51
C LEU A 464 -16.40 18.51 43.13
N GLY A 465 -16.24 18.14 44.40
CA GLY A 465 -14.97 18.14 45.12
C GLY A 465 -14.63 19.46 45.80
N TYR A 466 -15.61 20.34 45.98
CA TYR A 466 -15.46 21.56 46.76
C TYR A 466 -15.82 21.32 48.23
N GLU A 467 -15.22 22.10 49.13
CA GLU A 467 -15.53 22.09 50.55
C GLU A 467 -16.99 22.48 50.79
N ILE A 468 -17.71 21.67 51.58
CA ILE A 468 -19.10 21.94 51.93
C ILE A 468 -19.13 23.14 52.89
N GLN A 469 -19.67 24.27 52.45
CA GLN A 469 -19.86 25.43 53.32
C GLN A 469 -20.96 25.15 54.35
N SER A 470 -20.58 25.21 55.63
CA SER A 470 -21.42 24.99 56.81
C SER A 470 -22.51 26.05 57.01
#